data_AF-A0A1W1UCW0-F1
#
_entry.id   AF-A0A1W1UCW0-F1
#
_cell.length_a   1.000
_cell.length_b   1.000
_cell.length_c   1.000
_cell.angle_alpha   90.00
_cell.angle_beta   90.00
_cell.angle_gamma   90.00
#
_symmetry.space_group_name_H-M   'P 1'
#
loop_
_entity.id
_entity.type
_entity.pdbx_description
1 polymer ?
#
loop_
_entity_poly.entity_id
_entity_poly.type
_entity_poly.pdbx_seq_one_letter_code
_entity_poly.pdbx_strand_id
1 'polypeptide(L)'
;MDQNFRLLIDVHELPVVRLALRALRGKTRGEGLEEFLARLNEDTRLAVMAWWMDDQVKSGGFAQWHANGYSRHTSLLAAYYVGKGLFCDRVANILRRVHWNLQDEDGPDSSGLLALSQEYFLISDEAFVELSRHLPQANQ
;
A
#
# COMPACT_ATOMS: atom_id res chain seq x y z
N MET A 1 24.16 -19.65 20.66
CA MET A 1 24.23 -18.35 19.97
C MET A 1 23.32 -18.46 18.75
N ASP A 2 22.04 -18.14 18.90
CA ASP A 2 21.10 -18.17 17.79
C ASP A 2 21.23 -16.90 16.96
N GLN A 3 21.61 -17.07 15.70
CA GLN A 3 21.65 -16.02 14.68
C GLN A 3 20.21 -15.71 14.22
N ASN A 4 19.39 -15.16 15.10
CA ASN A 4 18.17 -14.46 14.68
C ASN A 4 18.53 -13.04 14.25
N PHE A 5 19.28 -12.91 13.15
CA PHE A 5 19.33 -11.65 12.40
C PHE A 5 17.98 -11.50 11.68
N ARG A 6 16.94 -11.10 12.42
CA ARG A 6 15.88 -10.30 11.81
C ARG A 6 16.59 -9.03 11.35
N LEU A 7 16.92 -8.96 10.07
CA LEU A 7 17.13 -7.69 9.40
C LEU A 7 15.90 -6.84 9.72
N LEU A 8 16.03 -5.93 10.69
CA LEU A 8 15.14 -4.79 10.82
C LEU A 8 15.37 -3.98 9.55
N ILE A 9 14.60 -4.33 8.51
CA ILE A 9 14.54 -3.53 7.30
C ILE A 9 13.96 -2.20 7.75
N ASP A 10 14.74 -1.13 7.65
CA ASP A 10 14.16 0.20 7.74
C ASP A 10 13.34 0.41 6.47
N VAL A 11 12.03 0.22 6.59
CA VAL A 11 11.07 0.36 5.49
C VAL A 11 11.19 1.73 4.82
N HIS A 12 11.65 2.76 5.53
CA HIS A 12 11.84 4.10 4.97
C HIS A 12 13.01 4.21 3.97
N GLU A 13 13.94 3.26 4.00
CA GLU A 13 15.06 3.21 3.06
C GLU A 13 14.71 2.50 1.75
N LEU A 14 13.58 1.80 1.71
CA LEU A 14 13.14 1.07 0.52
C LEU A 14 12.86 2.05 -0.64
N PRO A 15 13.38 1.78 -1.86
CA PRO A 15 13.20 2.65 -3.03
C PRO A 15 11.78 3.17 -3.27
N VAL A 16 10.76 2.32 -3.11
CA VAL A 16 9.36 2.74 -3.30
C VAL A 16 8.86 3.70 -2.23
N VAL A 17 9.30 3.51 -0.98
CA VAL A 17 8.98 4.42 0.12
C VAL A 17 9.72 5.73 -0.04
N ARG A 18 10.99 5.70 -0.43
CA ARG A 18 11.76 6.91 -0.73
C ARG A 18 11.14 7.72 -1.87
N LEU A 19 10.66 7.05 -2.92
CA LEU A 19 9.95 7.70 -4.03
C LEU A 19 8.67 8.38 -3.53
N ALA A 20 7.85 7.67 -2.76
CA ALA A 20 6.62 8.20 -2.17
C ALA A 20 6.90 9.40 -1.27
N LEU A 21 7.83 9.29 -0.32
CA LEU A 21 8.20 10.35 0.61
C LEU A 21 8.79 11.58 -0.11
N ARG A 22 9.62 11.37 -1.15
CA ARG A 22 10.14 12.47 -1.98
C ARG A 22 9.01 13.21 -2.69
N ALA A 23 8.06 12.49 -3.26
CA ALA A 23 6.90 13.10 -3.90
C ALA A 23 6.05 13.89 -2.89
N LEU A 24 5.78 13.31 -1.71
CA LEU A 24 4.99 13.93 -0.65
C LEU A 24 5.60 15.24 -0.12
N ARG A 25 6.93 15.38 -0.11
CA ARG A 25 7.59 16.67 0.22
C ARG A 25 7.23 17.79 -0.75
N GLY A 26 6.88 17.44 -1.99
CA GLY A 26 6.42 18.40 -2.99
C GLY A 26 4.95 18.77 -2.86
N LYS A 27 4.17 18.14 -1.96
CA LYS A 27 2.75 18.45 -1.74
C LYS A 27 2.61 19.82 -1.10
N THR A 28 1.78 20.68 -1.69
CA THR A 28 1.55 22.02 -1.15
C THR A 28 0.56 21.98 0.02
N ARG A 29 0.69 22.92 0.96
CA ARG A 29 -0.20 23.02 2.12
C ARG A 29 -1.60 23.39 1.65
N GLY A 30 -2.60 22.59 2.02
CA GLY A 30 -3.99 22.80 1.60
C GLY A 30 -4.40 22.09 0.30
N GLU A 31 -3.45 21.54 -0.47
CA GLU A 31 -3.72 20.73 -1.67
C GLU A 31 -4.54 19.48 -1.30
N GLY A 32 -5.58 19.16 -2.07
CA GLY A 32 -6.30 17.90 -1.93
C GLY A 32 -5.42 16.70 -2.30
N LEU A 33 -5.67 15.53 -1.71
CA LEU A 33 -4.89 14.33 -2.08
C LEU A 33 -5.09 13.97 -3.57
N GLU A 34 -6.31 14.06 -4.09
CA GLU A 34 -6.59 13.74 -5.50
C GLU A 34 -5.92 14.72 -6.47
N GLU A 35 -5.95 16.02 -6.16
CA GLU A 35 -5.23 17.05 -6.93
C GLU A 35 -3.71 16.78 -6.94
N PHE A 36 -3.17 16.42 -5.78
CA PHE A 36 -1.77 16.04 -5.62
C PHE A 36 -1.41 14.79 -6.43
N LEU A 37 -2.24 13.75 -6.38
CA LEU A 37 -2.01 12.51 -7.11
C LEU A 37 -2.12 12.70 -8.63
N ALA A 38 -3.00 13.58 -9.09
CA ALA A 38 -3.25 13.82 -10.52
C ALA A 38 -2.06 14.40 -11.28
N ARG A 39 -1.15 15.12 -10.61
CA ARG A 39 0.06 15.71 -11.23
C ARG A 39 1.28 14.79 -11.22
N LEU A 40 1.21 13.65 -10.54
CA LEU A 40 2.31 12.69 -10.47
C LEU A 40 2.28 11.78 -11.71
N ASN A 41 3.46 11.36 -12.19
CA ASN A 41 3.52 10.25 -13.14
C ASN A 41 2.99 8.97 -12.49
N GLU A 42 2.62 7.99 -13.31
CA GLU A 42 1.92 6.80 -12.85
C GLU A 42 2.69 6.03 -11.76
N ASP A 43 3.97 5.75 -11.96
CA ASP A 43 4.78 5.01 -10.97
C ASP A 43 4.86 5.73 -9.63
N THR A 44 5.09 7.05 -9.66
CA THR A 44 5.18 7.86 -8.43
C THR A 44 3.84 7.95 -7.74
N ARG A 45 2.75 8.11 -8.50
CA ARG A 45 1.38 8.12 -8.00
C ARG A 45 1.06 6.81 -7.27
N LEU A 46 1.34 5.68 -7.90
CA LEU A 46 1.08 4.35 -7.32
C LEU A 46 1.95 4.07 -6.09
N ALA A 47 3.22 4.49 -6.10
CA ALA A 47 4.10 4.39 -4.93
C ALA A 47 3.56 5.21 -3.74
N VAL A 48 3.11 6.45 -3.98
CA VAL A 48 2.46 7.29 -2.96
C VAL A 48 1.21 6.62 -2.43
N MET A 49 0.34 6.12 -3.30
CA MET A 49 -0.91 5.48 -2.89
C MET A 49 -0.67 4.20 -2.09
N ALA A 50 0.31 3.38 -2.48
CA ALA A 50 0.71 2.18 -1.74
C ALA A 50 1.24 2.54 -0.35
N TRP A 51 2.14 3.52 -0.24
CA TRP A 51 2.67 4.01 1.03
C TRP A 51 1.57 4.59 1.93
N TRP A 52 0.68 5.40 1.36
CA TRP A 52 -0.43 5.99 2.10
C TRP A 52 -1.41 4.93 2.60
N MET A 53 -1.73 3.92 1.77
CA MET A 53 -2.55 2.79 2.18
C MET A 53 -1.88 2.04 3.34
N ASP A 54 -0.59 1.77 3.26
CA ASP A 54 0.15 1.06 4.31
C ASP A 54 0.02 1.75 5.68
N ASP A 55 0.26 3.07 5.72
CA ASP A 55 0.10 3.90 6.92
C ASP A 55 -1.32 3.82 7.51
N GLN A 56 -2.34 3.97 6.67
CA GLN A 56 -3.74 3.95 7.11
C GLN A 56 -4.16 2.57 7.62
N VAL A 57 -3.78 1.51 6.89
CA VAL A 57 -4.13 0.14 7.26
C VAL A 57 -3.38 -0.27 8.52
N LYS A 58 -2.10 0.11 8.69
CA LYS A 58 -1.35 -0.15 9.95
C LYS A 58 -1.88 0.65 11.14
N SER A 59 -2.44 1.83 10.90
CA SER A 59 -2.99 2.68 11.98
C SER A 59 -4.39 2.27 12.45
N GLY A 60 -5.24 1.74 11.57
CA GLY A 60 -6.62 1.38 11.95
C GLY A 60 -7.32 0.38 11.04
N GLY A 61 -6.55 -0.38 10.25
CA GLY A 61 -7.04 -1.45 9.39
C GLY A 61 -7.74 -0.96 8.13
N PHE A 62 -8.20 -1.92 7.33
CA PHE A 62 -8.95 -1.64 6.09
C PHE A 62 -10.29 -0.95 6.35
N ALA A 63 -10.89 -1.13 7.53
CA ALA A 63 -12.11 -0.42 7.92
C ALA A 63 -11.88 1.10 8.02
N GLN A 64 -10.78 1.54 8.67
CA GLN A 64 -10.44 2.96 8.73
C GLN A 64 -10.08 3.52 7.36
N TRP A 65 -9.31 2.76 6.57
CA TRP A 65 -8.96 3.15 5.21
C TRP A 65 -10.19 3.37 4.31
N HIS A 66 -11.22 2.51 4.45
CA HIS A 66 -12.50 2.67 3.78
C HIS A 66 -13.28 3.88 4.29
N ALA A 67 -13.42 4.05 5.61
CA ALA A 67 -14.14 5.18 6.22
C ALA A 67 -13.56 6.54 5.81
N ASN A 68 -12.26 6.62 5.57
CA ASN A 68 -11.59 7.82 5.06
C ASN A 68 -11.77 8.04 3.53
N GLY A 69 -12.53 7.17 2.85
CA GLY A 69 -12.89 7.31 1.44
C GLY A 69 -11.82 6.85 0.45
N TYR A 70 -10.77 6.16 0.90
CA TYR A 70 -9.64 5.79 0.04
C TYR A 70 -9.78 4.42 -0.63
N SER A 71 -10.77 3.61 -0.23
CA SER A 71 -11.00 2.28 -0.80
C SER A 71 -11.49 2.28 -2.25
N ARG A 72 -11.80 3.43 -2.85
CA ARG A 72 -12.05 3.49 -4.32
C ARG A 72 -10.83 3.05 -5.14
N HIS A 73 -9.65 3.06 -4.53
CA HIS A 73 -8.37 2.78 -5.16
C HIS A 73 -7.93 1.31 -5.06
N THR A 74 -8.70 0.43 -4.41
CA THR A 74 -8.29 -0.95 -4.11
C THR A 74 -7.96 -1.76 -5.36
N SER A 75 -8.76 -1.65 -6.43
CA SER A 75 -8.52 -2.39 -7.68
C SER A 75 -7.26 -1.91 -8.40
N LEU A 76 -7.00 -0.60 -8.40
CA LEU A 76 -5.78 -0.02 -8.98
C LEU A 76 -4.54 -0.46 -8.21
N LEU A 77 -4.59 -0.42 -6.87
CA LEU A 77 -3.50 -0.90 -6.02
C LEU A 77 -3.28 -2.40 -6.19
N ALA A 78 -4.34 -3.21 -6.26
CA ALA A 78 -4.21 -4.64 -6.53
C ALA A 78 -3.45 -4.89 -7.84
N ALA A 79 -3.81 -4.19 -8.93
CA ALA A 79 -3.10 -4.29 -10.20
C ALA A 79 -1.64 -3.83 -10.09
N TYR A 80 -1.35 -2.81 -9.28
CA TYR A 80 0.02 -2.36 -9.03
C TYR A 80 0.87 -3.42 -8.33
N TYR A 81 0.34 -4.24 -7.44
CA TYR A 81 1.12 -5.29 -6.78
C TYR A 81 1.31 -6.56 -7.64
N VAL A 82 0.35 -6.90 -8.51
CA VAL A 82 0.39 -8.17 -9.28
C VAL A 82 1.69 -8.37 -10.07
N GLY A 83 2.22 -9.59 -9.99
CA GLY A 83 3.36 -10.08 -10.76
C GLY A 83 4.71 -9.57 -10.29
N LYS A 84 4.78 -8.90 -9.13
CA LYS A 84 6.02 -8.30 -8.58
C LYS A 84 6.70 -9.16 -7.51
N GLY A 85 6.20 -10.37 -7.29
CA GLY A 85 6.74 -11.32 -6.31
C GLY A 85 5.65 -11.98 -5.48
N LEU A 86 6.07 -12.93 -4.63
CA LEU A 86 5.16 -13.76 -3.85
C LEU A 86 4.34 -12.92 -2.85
N PHE A 87 4.99 -12.01 -2.14
CA PHE A 87 4.34 -11.19 -1.12
C PHE A 87 3.47 -10.10 -1.77
N CYS A 88 3.93 -9.51 -2.88
CA CYS A 88 3.11 -8.60 -3.68
C CYS A 88 1.85 -9.28 -4.21
N ASP A 89 1.95 -10.49 -4.77
CA ASP A 89 0.78 -11.22 -5.26
C ASP A 89 -0.21 -11.56 -4.14
N ARG A 90 0.30 -11.85 -2.93
CA ARG A 90 -0.54 -12.02 -1.74
C ARG A 90 -1.23 -10.72 -1.34
N VAL A 91 -0.52 -9.58 -1.32
CA VAL A 91 -1.13 -8.26 -1.08
C VAL A 91 -2.20 -7.96 -2.13
N ALA A 92 -1.93 -8.21 -3.41
CA ALA A 92 -2.92 -8.03 -4.47
C ALA A 92 -4.18 -8.88 -4.24
N ASN A 93 -4.01 -10.13 -3.78
CA ASN A 93 -5.13 -11.00 -3.45
C ASN A 93 -5.93 -10.49 -2.23
N ILE A 94 -5.25 -10.01 -1.18
CA ILE A 94 -5.90 -9.37 -0.04
C ILE A 94 -6.72 -8.17 -0.51
N LEU A 95 -6.16 -7.30 -1.34
CA LEU A 95 -6.84 -6.12 -1.87
C LEU A 95 -8.08 -6.49 -2.70
N ARG A 96 -8.04 -7.55 -3.51
CA ARG A 96 -9.24 -8.04 -4.21
C ARG A 96 -10.32 -8.52 -3.25
N ARG A 97 -9.94 -9.23 -2.18
CA ARG A 97 -10.87 -9.67 -1.13
C ARG A 97 -11.46 -8.51 -0.35
N VAL A 98 -10.65 -7.48 -0.04
CA VAL A 98 -11.12 -6.22 0.54
C VAL A 98 -12.13 -5.56 -0.40
N HIS A 99 -11.82 -5.45 -1.69
CA HIS A 99 -12.73 -4.86 -2.67
C HIS A 99 -14.08 -5.59 -2.69
N TRP A 100 -14.11 -6.92 -2.75
CA TRP A 100 -15.36 -7.68 -2.71
C TRP A 100 -16.12 -7.52 -1.39
N ASN A 101 -15.42 -7.57 -0.25
CA ASN A 101 -16.04 -7.37 1.06
C ASN A 101 -16.70 -5.98 1.19
N LEU A 102 -16.09 -4.95 0.60
CA LEU A 102 -16.65 -3.59 0.58
C LEU A 102 -17.83 -3.40 -0.39
N GLN A 103 -18.10 -4.38 -1.25
CA GLN A 103 -19.24 -4.35 -2.19
C GLN A 103 -20.42 -5.21 -1.71
N ASP A 104 -20.35 -5.76 -0.49
CA ASP A 104 -21.43 -6.56 0.08
C ASP A 104 -22.71 -5.72 0.24
N GLU A 105 -23.85 -6.29 -0.15
CA GLU A 105 -25.15 -5.63 -0.13
C GLU A 105 -25.61 -5.30 1.30
N ASP A 106 -25.20 -6.12 2.27
CA ASP A 106 -25.47 -5.91 3.69
C ASP A 106 -24.50 -4.90 4.34
N GLY A 107 -23.58 -4.35 3.55
CA GLY A 107 -22.51 -3.44 3.97
C GLY A 107 -21.22 -4.16 4.38
N PRO A 108 -20.13 -3.42 4.66
CA PRO A 108 -18.82 -4.02 4.92
C PRO A 108 -18.80 -4.96 6.13
N ASP A 109 -18.41 -6.22 5.93
CA ASP A 109 -18.16 -7.15 7.03
C ASP A 109 -16.87 -6.75 7.77
N SER A 110 -17.08 -6.09 8.90
CA SER A 110 -16.02 -5.57 9.76
C SER A 110 -15.09 -6.66 10.30
N SER A 111 -15.59 -7.87 10.55
CA SER A 111 -14.75 -8.98 11.03
C SER A 111 -13.85 -9.51 9.92
N GLY A 112 -14.39 -9.63 8.71
CA GLY A 112 -13.63 -9.95 7.51
C GLY A 112 -12.55 -8.91 7.20
N LEU A 113 -12.86 -7.61 7.27
CA LEU A 113 -11.88 -6.54 7.08
C LEU A 113 -10.78 -6.55 8.15
N LEU A 114 -11.10 -6.86 9.40
CA LEU A 114 -10.11 -7.02 10.47
C LEU A 114 -9.15 -8.18 10.18
N ALA A 115 -9.68 -9.35 9.80
CA ALA A 115 -8.85 -10.51 9.47
C ALA A 115 -7.93 -10.23 8.26
N LEU A 116 -8.44 -9.55 7.23
CA LEU A 116 -7.63 -9.12 6.08
C LEU A 116 -6.54 -8.12 6.47
N SER A 117 -6.82 -7.20 7.41
CA SER A 117 -5.82 -6.24 7.91
C SER A 117 -4.67 -6.95 8.62
N GLN A 118 -4.99 -7.97 9.44
CA GLN A 118 -3.99 -8.79 10.11
C GLN A 118 -3.14 -9.59 9.12
N GLU A 119 -3.76 -10.18 8.09
CA GLU A 119 -3.02 -10.87 7.03
C GLU A 119 -2.07 -9.91 6.31
N TYR A 120 -2.53 -8.68 6.01
CA TYR A 120 -1.72 -7.65 5.37
C TYR A 120 -0.50 -7.26 6.22
N PHE A 121 -0.65 -7.06 7.54
CA PHE A 121 0.46 -6.68 8.43
C PHE A 121 1.61 -7.69 8.44
N LEU A 122 1.30 -8.96 8.25
CA LEU A 122 2.28 -10.03 8.28
C LEU A 122 3.16 -10.10 7.02
N ILE A 123 2.78 -9.39 5.95
CA ILE A 123 3.42 -9.53 4.64
C ILE A 123 3.74 -8.19 3.96
N SER A 124 3.24 -7.07 4.48
CA SER A 124 3.34 -5.77 3.82
C SER A 124 4.79 -5.34 3.65
N ASP A 125 5.63 -5.52 4.66
CA ASP A 125 7.01 -5.04 4.63
C ASP A 125 7.83 -5.80 3.56
N GLU A 126 7.64 -7.11 3.45
CA GLU A 126 8.23 -7.93 2.40
C GLU A 126 7.67 -7.58 1.01
N ALA A 127 6.38 -7.26 0.92
CA ALA A 127 5.79 -6.77 -0.34
C ALA A 127 6.41 -5.43 -0.75
N PHE A 128 6.72 -4.53 0.18
CA PHE A 128 7.42 -3.27 -0.13
C PHE A 128 8.87 -3.50 -0.59
N VAL A 129 9.55 -4.52 -0.07
CA VAL A 129 10.87 -4.95 -0.57
C VAL A 129 10.76 -5.44 -2.01
N GLU A 130 9.78 -6.28 -2.31
CA GLU A 130 9.51 -6.79 -3.65
C GLU A 130 9.14 -5.68 -4.63
N LEU A 131 8.17 -4.82 -4.29
CA LEU A 131 7.80 -3.64 -5.08
C LEU A 131 9.02 -2.79 -5.43
N SER A 132 9.91 -2.58 -4.46
CA SER A 132 11.11 -1.76 -4.65
C SER A 132 12.08 -2.31 -5.68
N ARG A 133 12.15 -3.64 -5.87
CA ARG A 133 13.00 -4.28 -6.89
C ARG A 133 12.44 -4.07 -8.30
N HIS A 134 11.14 -3.83 -8.41
CA HIS A 134 10.43 -3.65 -9.67
C HIS A 134 10.25 -2.19 -10.07
N LEU A 135 10.70 -1.24 -9.25
CA LEU A 135 10.74 0.15 -9.69
C LEU A 135 11.71 0.28 -10.87
N PRO A 136 11.31 0.98 -11.94
CA PRO A 136 12.23 1.33 -12.99
C PRO A 136 13.45 2.00 -12.35
N GLN A 137 14.65 1.56 -12.70
CA GLN A 137 15.88 2.26 -12.34
C GLN A 137 15.92 3.58 -13.13
N ALA A 138 15.05 4.52 -12.78
CA ALA A 138 14.99 5.83 -13.39
C ALA A 138 16.13 6.68 -12.81
N ASN A 139 17.27 6.64 -13.51
CA ASN A 139 18.41 7.56 -13.42
C ASN A 139 19.03 7.71 -12.01
N GLN A 140 20.04 6.87 -11.74
CA GLN A 140 21.20 7.34 -10.98
C GLN A 140 21.88 8.49 -11.73
#